data_AF-A0A151TF33-F1
#
_entry.id   AF-A0A151TF33-F1
#
_cell.length_a   1.000
_cell.length_b   1.000
_cell.length_c   1.000
_cell.angle_alpha   90.00
_cell.angle_beta   90.00
_cell.angle_gamma   90.00
#
_symmetry.space_group_name_H-M   'P 1'
#
loop_
_entity.id
_entity.type
_entity.pdbx_description
1 polymer ?
#
loop_
_entity_poly.entity_id
_entity_poly.type
_entity_poly.pdbx_seq_one_letter_code
_entity_poly.pdbx_strand_id
1 'polypeptide(L)'
;MKLDQLIDKARKLWDSSPEPVKNFPWSKALDNFIQLILDLILFVIRYLAVPVFAVTSLSELSYCAHERKLVLVPLPVLFGVAIAGILKETALELSPRLKDAEVPWHLIVIAIFFTLIKLPGPYYPYWGRIFIPHFANGVLLRTIWFTILWYRRPKSLKMSDSS
;
A
#
# COMPACT_ATOMS: atom_id res chain seq x y z
N MET A 1 22.73 0.79 -32.90
CA MET A 1 23.29 -0.44 -33.51
C MET A 1 22.75 -1.74 -32.88
N LYS A 2 22.85 -2.00 -31.56
CA LYS A 2 22.28 -3.23 -30.94
C LYS A 2 20.75 -3.28 -30.91
N LEU A 3 20.10 -2.14 -30.72
CA LEU A 3 18.64 -2.04 -30.63
C LEU A 3 17.98 -2.22 -32.01
N ASP A 4 18.59 -1.63 -33.04
CA ASP A 4 18.13 -1.75 -34.44
C ASP A 4 18.18 -3.21 -34.91
N GLN A 5 19.24 -3.94 -34.57
CA GLN A 5 19.36 -5.37 -34.87
C GLN A 5 18.31 -6.24 -34.13
N LEU A 6 17.91 -5.84 -32.92
CA LEU A 6 16.85 -6.54 -32.18
C LEU A 6 15.48 -6.28 -32.80
N ILE A 7 15.22 -5.05 -33.23
CA ILE A 7 13.99 -4.66 -33.93
C ILE A 7 13.88 -5.42 -35.26
N ASP A 8 14.97 -5.50 -36.04
CA ASP A 8 14.97 -6.23 -37.31
C ASP A 8 14.72 -7.73 -37.12
N LYS A 9 15.31 -8.35 -36.08
CA LYS A 9 15.04 -9.76 -35.74
C LYS A 9 13.60 -9.98 -35.28
N ALA A 10 13.05 -9.09 -34.47
CA ALA A 10 11.67 -9.16 -34.03
C ALA A 10 10.69 -9.02 -35.21
N ARG A 11 10.99 -8.10 -36.15
CA ARG A 11 10.21 -7.93 -37.39
C ARG A 11 10.27 -9.17 -38.27
N LYS A 12 11.46 -9.74 -38.48
CA LYS A 12 11.61 -10.98 -39.26
C LYS A 12 10.85 -12.16 -38.64
N LEU A 13 10.86 -12.28 -37.31
CA LEU A 13 10.07 -13.28 -36.58
C LEU A 13 8.57 -13.05 -36.74
N TRP A 14 8.11 -11.80 -36.60
CA TRP A 14 6.73 -11.42 -36.81
C TRP A 14 6.26 -11.75 -38.24
N ASP A 15 7.06 -11.41 -39.25
CA ASP A 15 6.73 -11.68 -40.65
C ASP A 15 6.69 -13.18 -40.97
N SER A 16 7.54 -13.98 -40.33
CA SER A 16 7.53 -15.46 -40.44
C SER A 16 6.40 -16.15 -39.66
N SER A 17 5.63 -15.42 -38.87
CA SER A 17 4.58 -16.00 -38.03
C SER A 17 3.31 -16.38 -38.83
N PRO A 18 2.59 -17.44 -38.43
CA PRO A 18 1.33 -17.86 -39.06
C PRO A 18 0.23 -16.78 -39.01
N GLU A 19 -0.67 -16.81 -40.00
CA GLU A 19 -1.82 -15.88 -40.11
C GLU A 19 -2.66 -15.75 -38.82
N PRO A 20 -2.99 -16.84 -38.10
CA PRO A 20 -3.74 -16.76 -36.84
C PRO A 20 -3.03 -15.94 -35.75
N VAL A 21 -1.70 -15.92 -35.74
CA VAL A 21 -0.89 -15.17 -34.76
C VAL A 21 -0.90 -13.68 -35.08
N LYS A 22 -0.89 -13.32 -36.37
CA LYS A 22 -0.92 -11.93 -36.82
C LYS A 22 -2.30 -11.29 -36.64
N ASN A 23 -3.36 -12.08 -36.83
CA ASN A 23 -4.76 -11.62 -36.69
C ASN A 23 -5.28 -11.69 -35.24
N PHE A 24 -4.48 -12.20 -34.31
CA PHE A 24 -4.85 -12.25 -32.91
C PHE A 24 -5.01 -10.83 -32.33
N PRO A 25 -6.06 -10.57 -31.50
CA PRO A 25 -6.30 -9.26 -30.91
C PRO A 25 -5.33 -8.96 -29.75
N TRP A 26 -4.05 -8.78 -30.07
CA TRP A 26 -2.96 -8.59 -29.10
C TRP A 26 -3.20 -7.43 -28.13
N SER A 27 -3.75 -6.31 -28.59
CA SER A 27 -4.06 -5.17 -27.73
C SER A 27 -5.05 -5.55 -26.63
N LYS A 28 -6.18 -6.16 -27.01
CA LYS A 28 -7.22 -6.59 -26.07
C LYS A 28 -6.73 -7.69 -25.12
N ALA A 29 -5.92 -8.62 -25.63
CA ALA A 29 -5.32 -9.66 -24.80
C ALA A 29 -4.35 -9.09 -23.76
N LEU A 30 -3.53 -8.11 -24.15
CA LEU A 30 -2.64 -7.40 -23.23
C LEU A 30 -3.42 -6.61 -22.18
N ASP A 31 -4.46 -5.87 -22.58
CA ASP A 31 -5.30 -5.11 -21.64
C ASP A 31 -5.93 -6.04 -20.58
N ASN A 32 -6.54 -7.14 -21.03
CA ASN A 32 -7.13 -8.14 -20.13
C ASN A 32 -6.06 -8.78 -19.22
N PHE A 33 -4.88 -9.07 -19.75
CA PHE A 33 -3.79 -9.66 -18.99
C PHE A 33 -3.28 -8.70 -17.91
N ILE A 34 -3.13 -7.41 -18.24
CA ILE A 34 -2.75 -6.37 -17.29
C ILE A 34 -3.80 -6.24 -16.19
N GLN A 35 -5.09 -6.20 -16.55
CA GLN A 35 -6.18 -6.17 -15.57
C GLN A 35 -6.13 -7.39 -14.63
N LEU A 36 -5.98 -8.59 -15.18
CA LEU A 36 -5.88 -9.82 -14.40
C LEU A 36 -4.70 -9.79 -13.42
N ILE A 37 -3.53 -9.31 -13.87
CA ILE A 37 -2.34 -9.18 -13.02
C ILE A 37 -2.60 -8.16 -11.91
N LEU A 38 -3.14 -6.99 -12.23
CA LEU A 38 -3.41 -5.94 -11.24
C LEU A 38 -4.42 -6.40 -10.19
N ASP A 39 -5.49 -7.08 -10.62
CA ASP A 39 -6.51 -7.63 -9.72
C ASP A 39 -5.90 -8.70 -8.81
N LEU A 40 -5.07 -9.59 -9.36
CA LEU A 40 -4.36 -10.60 -8.56
C LEU A 40 -3.41 -9.96 -7.55
N ILE A 41 -2.62 -8.97 -7.96
CA ILE A 41 -1.71 -8.24 -7.06
C ILE A 41 -2.51 -7.57 -5.95
N LEU A 42 -3.60 -6.88 -6.28
CA LEU A 42 -4.44 -6.19 -5.30
C LEU A 42 -5.06 -7.19 -4.31
N PHE A 43 -5.52 -8.33 -4.81
CA PHE A 43 -6.05 -9.41 -3.99
C PHE A 43 -4.98 -9.95 -3.04
N VAL A 44 -3.80 -10.29 -3.55
CA VAL A 44 -2.68 -10.79 -2.75
C VAL A 44 -2.24 -9.78 -1.69
N ILE A 45 -2.07 -8.51 -2.05
CA ILE A 45 -1.71 -7.44 -1.11
C ILE A 45 -2.77 -7.33 -0.01
N ARG A 46 -4.06 -7.33 -0.36
CA ARG A 46 -5.15 -7.25 0.61
C ARG A 46 -5.14 -8.41 1.60
N TYR A 47 -4.90 -9.63 1.12
CA TYR A 47 -4.87 -10.83 1.96
C TYR A 47 -3.61 -10.95 2.80
N LEU A 48 -2.45 -10.51 2.28
CA LEU A 48 -1.17 -10.61 2.99
C LEU A 48 -0.89 -9.43 3.90
N ALA A 49 -1.44 -8.24 3.65
CA ALA A 49 -1.13 -7.04 4.43
C ALA A 49 -1.38 -7.23 5.93
N VAL A 50 -2.54 -7.80 6.30
CA VAL A 50 -2.89 -7.99 7.72
C VAL A 50 -2.03 -9.07 8.39
N PRO A 51 -1.89 -10.30 7.83
CA PRO A 51 -0.99 -11.30 8.39
C PRO A 51 0.47 -10.84 8.50
N VAL A 52 1.00 -10.22 7.45
CA VAL A 52 2.39 -9.73 7.44
C VAL A 52 2.57 -8.64 8.49
N PHE A 53 1.63 -7.69 8.59
CA PHE A 53 1.66 -6.67 9.63
C PHE A 53 1.63 -7.28 11.03
N ALA A 54 0.77 -8.28 11.27
CA ALA A 54 0.65 -8.95 12.56
C ALA A 54 1.94 -9.71 12.93
N VAL A 55 2.47 -10.51 12.01
CA VAL A 55 3.68 -11.32 12.23
C VAL A 55 4.90 -10.43 12.46
N THR A 56 5.07 -9.38 11.66
CA THR A 56 6.19 -8.42 11.83
C THR A 56 6.08 -7.66 13.14
N SER A 57 4.90 -7.16 13.49
CA SER A 57 4.67 -6.46 14.76
C SER A 57 4.91 -7.37 15.97
N LEU A 58 4.48 -8.63 15.90
CA LEU A 58 4.71 -9.61 16.96
C LEU A 58 6.20 -9.96 17.10
N SER A 59 6.91 -10.12 15.98
CA SER A 59 8.35 -10.37 15.97
C SER A 59 9.13 -9.22 16.65
N GLU A 60 8.78 -7.97 16.34
CA GLU A 60 9.39 -6.78 16.97
C GLU A 60 9.09 -6.69 18.47
N LEU A 61 7.85 -7.00 18.87
CA LEU A 61 7.47 -7.04 20.28
C LEU A 61 8.23 -8.14 21.03
N SER A 62 8.38 -9.31 20.42
CA SER A 62 9.15 -10.43 20.97
C SER A 62 10.62 -10.05 21.15
N TYR A 63 11.22 -9.37 20.16
CA TYR A 63 12.57 -8.83 20.27
C TYR A 63 12.71 -7.85 21.45
N CYS A 64 11.78 -6.90 21.58
CA CYS A 64 11.80 -5.94 22.70
C CYS A 64 11.54 -6.60 24.06
N ALA A 65 10.74 -7.67 24.11
CA ALA A 65 10.54 -8.46 25.31
C ALA A 65 11.84 -9.18 25.72
N HIS A 66 12.53 -9.79 24.76
CA HIS A 66 13.83 -10.44 24.96
C HIS A 66 14.89 -9.45 25.47
N GLU A 67 14.96 -8.25 24.89
CA GLU A 67 15.87 -7.17 25.30
C GLU A 67 15.48 -6.46 26.62
N ARG A 68 14.37 -6.89 27.27
CA ARG A 68 13.79 -6.23 28.46
C ARG A 68 13.47 -4.74 28.24
N LYS A 69 13.13 -4.36 27.00
CA LYS A 69 12.77 -2.99 26.58
C LYS A 69 11.28 -2.82 26.28
N LEU A 70 10.45 -3.81 26.60
CA LEU A 70 9.01 -3.78 26.33
C LEU A 70 8.31 -2.53 26.92
N VAL A 71 8.79 -2.03 28.06
CA VAL A 71 8.26 -0.82 28.71
C VAL A 71 8.45 0.45 27.86
N LEU A 72 9.42 0.47 26.94
CA LEU A 72 9.66 1.60 26.04
C LEU A 72 8.73 1.60 24.82
N VAL A 73 8.07 0.48 24.52
CA VAL A 73 7.24 0.30 23.31
C VAL A 73 5.99 1.18 23.27
N PRO A 74 5.23 1.40 24.36
CA PRO A 74 4.01 2.20 24.32
C PRO A 74 4.25 3.63 23.85
N LEU A 75 5.41 4.22 24.18
CA LEU A 75 5.75 5.59 23.84
C LEU A 75 5.79 5.86 22.32
N PRO A 76 6.62 5.17 21.51
CA PRO A 76 6.62 5.34 20.05
C PRO A 76 5.28 4.93 19.43
N VAL A 77 4.58 3.92 19.95
CA VAL A 77 3.24 3.54 19.45
C VAL A 77 2.24 4.70 19.60
N LEU A 78 2.15 5.29 20.80
CA LEU A 78 1.25 6.43 21.05
C LEU A 78 1.62 7.64 20.20
N PHE A 79 2.92 7.91 20.05
CA PHE A 79 3.40 8.96 19.17
C PHE A 79 2.98 8.72 17.71
N GLY A 80 3.09 7.48 17.23
CA GLY A 80 2.61 7.08 15.91
C GLY A 80 1.11 7.29 15.73
N VAL A 81 0.31 6.92 16.73
CA VAL A 81 -1.14 7.14 16.71
C VAL A 81 -1.47 8.63 16.59
N ALA A 82 -0.76 9.49 17.31
CA ALA A 82 -0.95 10.95 17.23
C ALA A 82 -0.58 11.49 15.84
N ILE A 83 0.59 11.11 15.31
CA ILE A 83 1.05 11.51 13.97
C ILE A 83 0.07 11.08 12.88
N ALA A 84 -0.52 9.89 12.96
CA ALA A 84 -1.53 9.45 12.01
C ALA A 84 -2.77 10.36 12.01
N GLY A 85 -3.19 10.85 13.18
CA GLY A 85 -4.28 11.82 13.31
C GLY A 85 -3.96 13.12 12.60
N ILE A 86 -2.79 13.68 12.88
CA ILE A 86 -2.31 14.92 12.27
C ILE A 86 -2.20 14.76 10.75
N LEU A 87 -1.55 13.71 10.26
CA LEU A 87 -1.40 13.48 8.81
C LEU A 87 -2.74 13.36 8.10
N LYS A 88 -3.72 12.68 8.70
CA LYS A 88 -5.08 12.61 8.15
C LYS A 88 -5.72 13.99 8.11
N GLU A 89 -5.66 14.75 9.19
CA GLU A 89 -6.25 16.09 9.27
C GLU A 89 -5.61 17.05 8.28
N THR A 90 -4.27 17.11 8.25
CA THR A 90 -3.51 17.91 7.30
C THR A 90 -3.80 17.51 5.85
N ALA A 91 -3.91 16.22 5.53
CA ALA A 91 -4.26 15.79 4.19
C ALA A 91 -5.65 16.29 3.75
N LEU A 92 -6.62 16.30 4.67
CA LEU A 92 -7.97 16.79 4.41
C LEU A 92 -8.03 18.32 4.34
N GLU A 93 -7.21 19.03 5.12
CA GLU A 93 -7.07 20.49 5.05
C GLU A 93 -6.47 20.93 3.72
N LEU A 94 -5.40 20.26 3.27
CA LEU A 94 -4.72 20.59 2.01
C LEU A 94 -5.57 20.26 0.78
N SER A 95 -6.39 19.20 0.86
CA SER A 95 -7.29 18.84 -0.24
C SER A 95 -8.62 18.31 0.31
N PRO A 96 -9.59 19.22 0.54
CA PRO A 96 -10.93 18.85 1.02
C PRO A 96 -11.64 17.83 0.13
N ARG A 97 -11.31 17.78 -1.16
CA ARG A 97 -11.83 16.79 -2.13
C ARG A 97 -11.56 15.34 -1.74
N LEU A 98 -10.55 15.09 -0.88
CA LEU A 98 -10.24 13.75 -0.35
C LEU A 98 -11.31 13.25 0.62
N LYS A 99 -12.17 14.12 1.14
CA LYS A 99 -13.28 13.77 2.04
C LYS A 99 -14.45 13.11 1.31
N ASP A 100 -14.67 13.47 0.05
CA ASP A 100 -15.83 13.05 -0.75
C ASP A 100 -15.50 11.95 -1.78
N ALA A 101 -14.22 11.60 -1.87
CA ALA A 101 -13.72 10.52 -2.69
C ALA A 101 -14.41 9.19 -2.37
N GLU A 102 -14.50 8.29 -3.35
CA GLU A 102 -15.07 6.95 -3.12
C GLU A 102 -14.15 6.07 -2.27
N VAL A 103 -12.84 6.30 -2.39
CA VAL A 103 -11.77 5.54 -1.76
C VAL A 103 -10.94 6.48 -0.89
N PRO A 104 -10.51 6.06 0.32
CA PRO A 104 -9.72 6.91 1.21
C PRO A 104 -8.24 6.97 0.77
N TRP A 105 -7.96 7.61 -0.36
CA TRP A 105 -6.62 7.69 -0.98
C TRP A 105 -5.55 8.22 -0.02
N HIS A 106 -5.89 9.24 0.78
CA HIS A 106 -4.97 9.80 1.77
C HIS A 106 -4.54 8.77 2.82
N LEU A 107 -5.45 7.92 3.29
CA LEU A 107 -5.13 6.84 4.24
C LEU A 107 -4.27 5.75 3.58
N ILE A 108 -4.52 5.44 2.32
CA ILE A 108 -3.71 4.48 1.54
C ILE A 108 -2.27 4.99 1.40
N VAL A 109 -2.09 6.26 1.04
CA VAL A 109 -0.76 6.88 0.91
C VAL A 109 0.00 6.86 2.24
N ILE A 110 -0.66 7.24 3.35
CA ILE A 110 -0.08 7.16 4.70
C ILE A 110 0.34 5.71 5.00
N ALA A 111 -0.54 4.73 4.74
CA ALA A 111 -0.23 3.33 5.00
C ALA A 111 0.97 2.82 4.19
N ILE A 112 1.06 3.15 2.90
CA ILE A 112 2.19 2.77 2.04
C ILE A 112 3.48 3.40 2.56
N PHE A 113 3.48 4.71 2.83
CA PHE A 113 4.66 5.43 3.29
C PHE A 113 5.23 4.83 4.59
N PHE A 114 4.39 4.57 5.59
CA PHE A 114 4.85 4.00 6.85
C PHE A 114 5.18 2.51 6.77
N THR A 115 4.57 1.78 5.83
CA THR A 115 5.00 0.40 5.53
C THR A 115 6.41 0.39 4.95
N LEU A 116 6.71 1.29 4.01
CA LEU A 116 8.06 1.43 3.43
C LEU A 116 9.11 1.82 4.48
N ILE A 117 8.74 2.65 5.46
CA ILE A 117 9.60 2.97 6.61
C ILE A 117 9.74 1.75 7.55
N LYS A 118 8.72 0.93 7.71
CA LYS A 118 8.77 -0.24 8.60
C LYS A 118 9.63 -1.38 8.05
N LEU A 119 9.60 -1.62 6.74
CA LEU A 119 10.23 -2.78 6.09
C LEU A 119 11.74 -2.95 6.36
N PRO A 120 12.56 -1.88 6.40
CA PRO A 120 13.97 -1.98 6.77
C PRO A 120 14.22 -2.21 8.27
N GLY A 121 13.18 -2.47 9.07
CA GLY A 121 13.19 -2.64 10.53
C GLY A 121 14.44 -3.34 11.09
N PRO A 122 14.80 -4.54 10.59
CA PRO A 122 15.99 -5.26 11.05
C PRO A 122 17.31 -4.54 10.77
N TYR A 123 17.40 -3.71 9.75
CA TYR A 123 18.62 -3.01 9.36
C TYR A 123 18.80 -1.67 10.06
N TYR A 124 17.83 -1.21 10.84
CA TYR A 124 17.98 0.01 11.62
C TYR A 124 19.03 -0.13 12.73
N PRO A 125 19.74 0.97 13.06
CA PRO A 125 20.63 1.01 14.22
C PRO A 125 19.84 0.70 15.50
N TYR A 126 20.53 0.31 16.58
CA TYR A 126 19.93 -0.26 17.80
C TYR A 126 18.66 0.46 18.28
N TRP A 127 18.73 1.77 18.53
CA TRP A 127 17.57 2.56 18.95
C TRP A 127 16.51 2.69 17.86
N GLY A 128 16.92 2.78 16.60
CA GLY A 128 16.03 2.78 15.44
C GLY A 128 15.21 1.50 15.35
N ARG A 129 15.79 0.33 15.65
CA ARG A 129 15.09 -0.97 15.65
C ARG A 129 14.00 -1.04 16.73
N ILE A 130 14.15 -0.30 17.83
CA ILE A 130 13.14 -0.22 18.90
C ILE A 130 12.07 0.84 18.55
N PHE A 131 12.48 2.05 18.18
CA PHE A 131 11.53 3.16 18.03
C PHE A 131 10.80 3.17 16.68
N ILE A 132 11.51 2.98 15.57
CA ILE A 132 10.95 3.19 14.21
C ILE A 132 9.84 2.18 13.90
N PRO A 133 10.01 0.86 14.13
CA PRO A 133 8.95 -0.09 13.80
C PRO A 133 7.71 0.07 14.68
N HIS A 134 7.89 0.36 15.97
CA HIS A 134 6.76 0.59 16.90
C HIS A 134 6.04 1.91 16.63
N PHE A 135 6.76 2.95 16.22
CA PHE A 135 6.18 4.19 15.72
C PHE A 135 5.34 3.94 14.46
N ALA A 136 5.90 3.23 13.48
CA ALA A 136 5.18 2.85 12.28
C ALA A 136 3.95 1.97 12.60
N ASN A 137 4.03 1.06 13.57
CA ASN A 137 2.89 0.25 14.02
C ASN A 137 1.76 1.12 14.58
N GLY A 138 2.10 2.13 15.39
CA GLY A 138 1.13 3.09 15.90
C GLY A 138 0.40 3.83 14.77
N VAL A 139 1.16 4.30 13.77
CA VAL A 139 0.58 4.98 12.60
C VAL A 139 -0.33 4.03 11.81
N LEU A 140 0.17 2.84 11.46
CA LEU A 140 -0.55 1.86 10.66
C LEU A 140 -1.82 1.38 11.36
N LEU A 141 -1.77 1.10 12.66
CA LEU A 141 -2.94 0.72 13.45
C LEU A 141 -4.01 1.81 13.41
N ARG A 142 -3.61 3.07 13.61
CA ARG A 142 -4.55 4.21 13.59
C ARG A 142 -5.12 4.45 12.19
N THR A 143 -4.30 4.30 11.15
CA THR A 143 -4.74 4.40 9.76
C THR A 143 -5.72 3.29 9.38
N ILE A 144 -5.48 2.05 9.80
CA ILE A 144 -6.43 0.93 9.63
C ILE A 144 -7.76 1.28 10.32
N TRP A 145 -7.72 1.80 11.54
CA TRP A 145 -8.92 2.23 12.25
C TRP A 145 -9.69 3.32 11.49
N PHE A 146 -9.00 4.34 10.97
CA PHE A 146 -9.63 5.37 10.14
C PHE A 146 -10.25 4.80 8.86
N THR A 147 -9.60 3.82 8.23
CA THR A 147 -10.13 3.13 7.05
C THR A 147 -11.39 2.33 7.39
N ILE A 148 -11.42 1.62 8.53
CA ILE A 148 -12.63 0.93 9.01
C ILE A 148 -13.76 1.93 9.25
N LEU A 149 -13.48 3.05 9.93
CA LEU A 149 -14.47 4.10 10.16
C LEU A 149 -14.97 4.71 8.86
N TRP A 150 -14.10 4.88 7.86
CA TRP A 150 -14.47 5.36 6.53
C TRP A 150 -15.50 4.47 5.86
N TYR A 151 -15.24 3.16 5.80
CA TYR A 151 -16.17 2.19 5.19
C TYR A 151 -17.47 2.00 5.98
N ARG A 152 -17.48 2.33 7.28
CA ARG A 152 -18.68 2.32 8.12
C ARG A 152 -19.54 3.59 8.00
N ARG A 153 -19.09 4.64 7.31
CA ARG A 153 -19.90 5.87 7.14
C ARG A 153 -21.18 5.57 6.33
N PRO A 154 -22.37 6.00 6.79
CA PRO A 154 -23.58 5.86 6.00
C PRO A 154 -23.45 6.68 4.71
N LYS A 155 -23.67 6.04 3.55
CA LYS A 155 -23.56 6.68 2.22
C LYS A 155 -24.71 7.66 1.90
N SER A 156 -25.56 8.03 2.87
CA SER A 156 -26.88 8.63 2.62
C SER A 156 -26.93 10.14 2.36
N LEU A 157 -25.85 10.76 1.87
CA LEU A 157 -25.84 12.21 1.55
C LEU A 157 -25.34 12.52 0.13
N LYS A 158 -25.35 11.53 -0.79
CA LYS A 158 -25.02 11.76 -2.21
C LYS A 158 -26.25 11.94 -3.12
N MET A 159 -27.47 11.97 -2.57
CA MET A 159 -28.73 12.04 -3.35
C MET A 159 -29.58 13.30 -3.12
N SER A 160 -29.12 14.30 -2.35
CA SER A 160 -29.91 15.53 -2.11
C SER A 160 -29.48 16.76 -2.90
N ASP A 161 -28.31 16.76 -3.55
CA ASP A 161 -27.75 17.98 -4.16
C ASP A 161 -27.79 17.96 -5.70
N SER A 162 -28.64 17.12 -6.28
CA SER A 162 -28.92 17.08 -7.73
C SER A 162 -30.41 17.34 -8.02
N SER A 163 -30.97 18.41 -7.46
CA SER A 163 -32.30 18.93 -7.81
C SER A 163 -32.27 20.44 -7.92
#